data_AF-A0A1Y6GAN5-F1
#
_entry.id   AF-A0A1Y6GAN5-F1
#
_cell.length_a   1.000
_cell.length_b   1.000
_cell.length_c   1.000
_cell.angle_alpha   90.00
_cell.angle_beta   90.00
_cell.angle_gamma   90.00
#
_symmetry.space_group_name_H-M   'P 1'
#
loop_
_entity.id
_entity.type
_entity.pdbx_description
1 polymer ?
#
loop_
_entity_poly.entity_id
_entity_poly.type
_entity_poly.pdbx_seq_one_letter_code
_entity_poly.pdbx_strand_id
1 'polypeptide(L)'
;MVSVTDETPAEFAFKVAGVPFVVANDRLHTILEGDLVVRDELWSGFAFYSVLPDISAFTQQDVYLFGRPSTERNFIHVMVERFCPTVRKQDDCDAAEQDALMLSSYAQLSPDWPVEPIAGLTPIKQTLGPGDDPASPVPWDDIYSIDDAFAAVGGGYISCSRPERLPVPHCEHRFIWRDVLRIKLTYKRSNVHEWAAIRAKSIQILDQLANREPGTDGMKTVYFPKDYNPTR
;
A
#
# COMPACT_ATOMS: atom_id res chain seq x y z
N MET A 1 2.88 18.73 -11.79
CA MET A 1 1.50 18.24 -11.63
C MET A 1 0.89 18.09 -13.02
N VAL A 2 0.74 16.86 -13.53
CA VAL A 2 0.05 16.61 -14.80
C VAL A 2 -1.42 16.38 -14.44
N SER A 3 -2.25 17.40 -14.64
CA SER A 3 -3.71 17.26 -14.57
C SER A 3 -4.21 16.80 -15.93
N VAL A 4 -4.43 15.51 -16.12
CA VAL A 4 -5.05 14.99 -17.36
C VAL A 4 -6.56 14.98 -17.15
N THR A 5 -7.15 16.16 -17.25
CA THR A 5 -8.59 16.38 -17.45
C THR A 5 -8.98 16.34 -18.92
N ASP A 6 -8.07 15.94 -19.81
CA ASP A 6 -8.37 15.80 -21.23
C ASP A 6 -9.23 14.56 -21.46
N GLU A 7 -10.35 14.71 -22.18
CA GLU A 7 -11.36 13.69 -22.50
C GLU A 7 -10.82 12.44 -23.24
N THR A 8 -9.51 12.35 -23.46
CA THR A 8 -8.85 11.25 -24.16
C THR A 8 -8.36 10.21 -23.14
N PRO A 9 -8.86 8.96 -23.19
CA PRO A 9 -8.29 7.87 -22.42
C PRO A 9 -6.78 7.75 -22.64
N ALA A 10 -6.04 7.84 -21.54
CA ALA A 10 -4.59 7.80 -21.54
C ALA A 10 -4.09 6.78 -20.51
N GLU A 11 -2.92 6.23 -20.77
CA GLU A 11 -2.18 5.37 -19.85
C GLU A 11 -0.78 5.92 -19.63
N PHE A 12 -0.23 5.60 -18.47
CA PHE A 12 1.04 6.08 -17.97
C PHE A 12 2.00 4.90 -17.88
N ALA A 13 3.13 4.98 -18.58
CA ALA A 13 4.18 3.97 -18.55
C ALA A 13 5.41 4.49 -17.78
N PHE A 14 5.84 3.77 -16.73
CA PHE A 14 6.97 4.16 -15.88
C PHE A 14 7.62 2.95 -15.19
N LYS A 15 8.76 3.14 -14.50
CA LYS A 15 9.40 2.10 -13.68
C LYS A 15 9.38 2.48 -12.19
N VAL A 16 9.35 1.49 -11.30
CA VAL A 16 9.62 1.65 -9.85
C VAL A 16 10.51 0.50 -9.40
N ALA A 17 11.68 0.79 -8.81
CA ALA A 17 12.69 -0.23 -8.47
C ALA A 17 13.01 -1.17 -9.65
N GLY A 18 13.10 -0.62 -10.87
CA GLY A 18 13.33 -1.36 -12.12
C GLY A 18 12.12 -2.12 -12.66
N VAL A 19 11.01 -2.19 -11.92
CA VAL A 19 9.78 -2.87 -12.36
C VAL A 19 8.95 -1.93 -13.24
N PRO A 20 8.67 -2.29 -14.50
CA PRO A 20 7.82 -1.48 -15.37
C PRO A 20 6.36 -1.55 -14.93
N PHE A 21 5.61 -0.49 -15.16
CA PHE A 21 4.18 -0.41 -14.96
C PHE A 21 3.54 0.37 -16.10
N VAL A 22 2.37 -0.09 -16.54
CA VAL A 22 1.46 0.66 -17.41
C VAL A 22 0.13 0.80 -16.70
N VAL A 23 -0.23 2.04 -16.34
CA VAL A 23 -1.41 2.35 -15.52
C VAL A 23 -2.33 3.32 -16.25
N ALA A 24 -3.58 2.93 -16.45
CA ALA A 24 -4.58 3.82 -17.04
C ALA A 24 -4.93 4.98 -16.09
N ASN A 25 -5.25 6.15 -16.67
CA ASN A 25 -5.54 7.38 -15.92
C ASN A 25 -6.71 7.23 -14.93
N ASP A 26 -7.69 6.41 -15.27
CA ASP A 26 -8.89 6.14 -14.47
C ASP A 26 -8.60 5.39 -13.15
N ARG A 27 -7.43 4.75 -13.05
CA ARG A 27 -6.96 4.07 -11.84
C ARG A 27 -6.02 4.94 -11.01
N LEU A 28 -5.26 5.80 -11.67
CA LEU A 28 -4.14 6.50 -11.05
C LEU A 28 -4.64 7.60 -10.09
N HIS A 29 -4.31 7.49 -8.81
CA HIS A 29 -4.69 8.49 -7.82
C HIS A 29 -3.58 9.53 -7.63
N THR A 30 -2.34 9.09 -7.50
CA THR A 30 -1.20 10.00 -7.30
C THR A 30 0.08 9.40 -7.88
N ILE A 31 0.81 10.21 -8.67
CA ILE A 31 2.23 10.02 -8.98
C ILE A 31 2.99 10.96 -8.05
N LEU A 32 3.82 10.40 -7.17
CA LEU A 32 4.52 11.15 -6.12
C LEU A 32 5.90 11.59 -6.61
N GLU A 33 5.98 12.55 -7.52
CA GLU A 33 7.26 13.17 -7.89
C GLU A 33 7.16 14.70 -7.94
N GLY A 34 7.92 15.33 -7.04
CA GLY A 34 8.06 16.78 -6.94
C GLY A 34 9.27 17.33 -7.70
N ASP A 35 10.13 16.47 -8.26
CA ASP A 35 11.39 16.90 -8.85
C ASP A 35 11.46 16.65 -10.37
N LEU A 36 11.78 17.71 -11.12
CA LEU A 36 11.82 17.76 -12.59
C LEU A 36 13.09 17.14 -13.18
N VAL A 37 13.91 16.49 -12.35
CA VAL A 37 15.15 15.83 -12.77
C VAL A 37 14.78 14.46 -13.35
N VAL A 38 14.67 14.43 -14.67
CA VAL A 38 14.46 13.25 -15.53
C VAL A 38 15.31 12.06 -15.06
N ARG A 39 14.71 11.16 -14.31
CA ARG A 39 15.19 9.79 -14.04
C ARG A 39 14.13 8.85 -14.59
N ASP A 40 14.54 7.81 -15.29
CA ASP A 40 13.73 6.79 -15.98
C ASP A 40 12.82 5.94 -15.08
N GLU A 41 12.59 6.39 -13.84
CA GLU A 41 12.12 5.57 -12.74
C GLU A 41 11.56 6.44 -11.60
N LEU A 42 10.34 6.13 -11.15
CA LEU A 42 9.73 6.83 -10.02
C LEU A 42 10.46 6.47 -8.73
N TRP A 43 10.88 7.47 -7.96
CA TRP A 43 11.61 7.24 -6.70
C TRP A 43 10.69 6.98 -5.52
N SER A 44 9.65 7.79 -5.37
CA SER A 44 8.66 7.66 -4.29
C SER A 44 7.58 6.61 -4.55
N GLY A 45 7.51 6.08 -5.78
CA GLY A 45 6.48 5.15 -6.20
C GLY A 45 5.17 5.80 -6.66
N PHE A 46 4.07 5.04 -6.60
CA PHE A 46 2.74 5.49 -7.06
C PHE A 46 1.62 4.88 -6.23
N ALA A 47 0.42 5.45 -6.35
CA ALA A 47 -0.76 4.87 -5.73
C ALA A 47 -1.98 4.94 -6.63
N PHE A 48 -2.85 3.95 -6.47
CA PHE A 48 -4.17 3.88 -7.10
C PHE A 48 -5.24 3.51 -6.08
N TYR A 49 -6.47 3.93 -6.36
CA TYR A 49 -7.62 3.45 -5.62
C TYR A 49 -8.34 2.37 -6.44
N SER A 50 -9.04 1.49 -5.76
CA SER A 50 -9.93 0.51 -6.39
C SER A 50 -11.13 0.21 -5.50
N VAL A 51 -12.12 -0.48 -6.05
CA VAL A 51 -13.35 -0.84 -5.33
C VAL A 51 -13.28 -2.30 -4.86
N LEU A 52 -13.59 -2.55 -3.59
CA LEU A 52 -13.71 -3.90 -3.03
C LEU A 52 -15.12 -4.48 -3.23
N PRO A 53 -15.25 -5.82 -3.39
CA PRO A 53 -14.22 -6.85 -3.16
C PRO A 53 -13.35 -7.19 -4.38
N ASP A 54 -13.61 -6.61 -5.55
CA ASP A 54 -12.98 -7.05 -6.82
C ASP A 54 -11.69 -6.33 -7.19
N ILE A 55 -11.34 -5.26 -6.47
CA ILE A 55 -10.19 -4.39 -6.75
C ILE A 55 -10.26 -3.90 -8.22
N SER A 56 -11.46 -3.46 -8.60
CA SER A 56 -11.72 -2.92 -9.94
C SER A 56 -11.37 -1.44 -10.01
N ALA A 57 -11.06 -0.97 -11.22
CA ALA A 57 -10.93 0.46 -11.52
C ALA A 57 -12.22 1.21 -11.18
N PHE A 58 -12.12 2.53 -10.98
CA PHE A 58 -13.30 3.36 -11.01
C PHE A 58 -13.81 3.48 -12.42
N THR A 59 -15.09 3.24 -12.59
CA THR A 59 -15.79 3.57 -13.82
C THR A 59 -16.48 4.93 -13.66
N GLN A 60 -16.93 5.54 -14.77
CA GLN A 60 -17.79 6.72 -14.69
C GLN A 60 -19.08 6.47 -13.88
N GLN A 61 -19.52 5.21 -13.81
CA GLN A 61 -20.67 4.81 -13.00
C GLN A 61 -20.36 4.84 -11.50
N ASP A 62 -19.08 4.82 -11.10
CA ASP A 62 -18.63 4.85 -9.70
C ASP A 62 -18.40 6.26 -9.16
N VAL A 63 -18.53 7.30 -10.00
CA VAL A 63 -18.28 8.70 -9.61
C VAL A 63 -19.14 9.12 -8.41
N TYR A 64 -20.37 8.60 -8.31
CA TYR A 64 -21.25 8.88 -7.16
C TYR A 64 -20.67 8.38 -5.82
N LEU A 65 -19.81 7.36 -5.84
CA LEU A 65 -19.17 6.83 -4.63
C LEU A 65 -18.20 7.83 -4.01
N PHE A 66 -17.60 8.73 -4.80
CA PHE A 66 -16.76 9.83 -4.31
C PHE A 66 -17.55 10.92 -3.56
N GLY A 67 -18.88 10.95 -3.71
CA GLY A 67 -19.76 11.85 -2.97
C GLY A 67 -20.27 11.26 -1.64
N ARG A 68 -20.14 9.95 -1.43
CA ARG A 68 -20.72 9.26 -0.26
C ARG A 68 -19.90 9.44 1.02
N PRO A 69 -20.44 9.28 2.22
CA PRO A 69 -19.63 9.25 3.44
C PRO A 69 -18.63 8.08 3.43
N SER A 70 -17.51 8.22 4.17
CA SER A 70 -16.51 7.15 4.29
C SER A 70 -17.10 5.86 4.86
N THR A 71 -18.15 5.93 5.67
CA THR A 71 -18.91 4.77 6.18
C THR A 71 -19.55 3.92 5.08
N GLU A 72 -19.87 4.48 3.92
CA GLU A 72 -20.54 3.79 2.81
C GLU A 72 -19.59 3.36 1.68
N ARG A 73 -18.42 4.01 1.54
CA ARG A 73 -17.44 3.69 0.49
C ARG A 73 -16.69 2.38 0.76
N ASN A 74 -16.63 1.47 -0.18
CA ASN A 74 -15.82 0.25 -0.03
C ASN A 74 -14.56 0.30 -0.91
N PHE A 75 -13.66 1.22 -0.57
CA PHE A 75 -12.45 1.44 -1.36
C PHE A 75 -11.23 0.76 -0.73
N ILE A 76 -10.27 0.46 -1.59
CA ILE A 76 -8.91 0.09 -1.23
C ILE A 76 -7.94 1.07 -1.88
N HIS A 77 -7.05 1.63 -1.06
CA HIS A 77 -5.89 2.37 -1.53
C HIS A 77 -4.73 1.40 -1.66
N VAL A 78 -4.08 1.37 -2.83
CA VAL A 78 -2.91 0.53 -3.07
C VAL A 78 -1.74 1.45 -3.37
N MET A 79 -0.78 1.48 -2.46
CA MET A 79 0.46 2.24 -2.59
C MET A 79 1.61 1.28 -2.88
N VAL A 80 2.39 1.60 -3.91
CA VAL A 80 3.55 0.84 -4.37
C VAL A 80 4.77 1.71 -4.21
N GLU A 81 5.67 1.29 -3.33
CA GLU A 81 6.88 2.04 -2.96
C GLU A 81 8.11 1.17 -3.21
N ARG A 82 9.28 1.80 -3.38
CA ARG A 82 10.55 1.06 -3.39
C ARG A 82 10.77 0.40 -2.03
N PHE A 83 11.18 -0.85 -2.04
CA PHE A 83 11.66 -1.54 -0.84
C PHE A 83 13.19 -1.64 -0.89
N CYS A 84 13.84 -1.05 0.12
CA CYS A 84 15.26 -1.19 0.34
C CYS A 84 15.48 -2.19 1.47
N PRO A 85 15.78 -3.47 1.19
CA PRO A 85 16.30 -4.34 2.24
C PRO A 85 17.59 -3.71 2.76
N THR A 86 17.77 -3.72 4.09
CA THR A 86 18.82 -3.04 4.90
C THR A 86 20.28 -3.44 4.58
N VAL A 87 20.58 -3.91 3.37
CA VAL A 87 21.87 -4.47 2.92
C VAL A 87 22.52 -3.65 1.79
N ARG A 88 21.94 -2.52 1.36
CA ARG A 88 22.62 -1.53 0.49
C ARG A 88 22.82 -0.22 1.24
N LYS A 89 23.90 0.49 0.88
CA LYS A 89 24.36 1.71 1.54
C LYS A 89 23.20 2.69 1.77
N GLN A 90 23.15 3.20 2.99
CA GLN A 90 22.12 4.08 3.56
C GLN A 90 21.83 5.31 2.71
N ASP A 91 22.83 5.77 1.95
CA ASP A 91 22.79 6.98 1.11
C ASP A 91 21.76 6.94 -0.04
N ASP A 92 21.18 5.78 -0.37
CA ASP A 92 20.21 5.61 -1.46
C ASP A 92 18.74 5.43 -0.98
N CYS A 93 18.45 5.47 0.32
CA CYS A 93 17.08 5.17 0.81
C CYS A 93 16.67 6.01 2.03
N ASP A 94 16.49 7.32 1.85
CA ASP A 94 16.12 8.32 2.87
C ASP A 94 14.70 8.18 3.51
N ALA A 95 14.13 6.98 3.57
CA ALA A 95 12.86 6.72 4.28
C ALA A 95 12.86 5.44 5.15
N ALA A 96 13.83 4.53 4.96
CA ALA A 96 13.79 3.21 5.58
C ALA A 96 14.07 3.21 7.10
N GLU A 97 14.76 4.24 7.61
CA GLU A 97 15.15 4.31 9.02
C GLU A 97 13.97 4.65 9.95
N GLN A 98 12.88 5.24 9.44
CA GLN A 98 11.72 5.62 10.27
C GLN A 98 10.72 4.46 10.52
N ASP A 99 10.52 3.55 9.57
CA ASP A 99 9.47 2.51 9.70
C ASP A 99 9.85 1.36 10.66
N ALA A 100 11.13 0.97 10.69
CA ALA A 100 11.63 0.00 11.67
C ALA A 100 11.56 0.58 13.10
N LEU A 101 11.76 1.90 13.24
CA LEU A 101 11.62 2.64 14.48
C LEU A 101 10.15 2.77 14.92
N MET A 102 9.21 2.95 14.00
CA MET A 102 7.78 3.04 14.34
C MET A 102 7.26 1.78 15.02
N LEU A 103 7.60 0.58 14.53
CA LEU A 103 7.23 -0.68 15.19
C LEU A 103 7.85 -0.86 16.58
N SER A 104 9.03 -0.29 16.83
CA SER A 104 9.63 -0.25 18.17
C SER A 104 9.00 0.79 19.12
N SER A 105 8.30 1.80 18.57
CA SER A 105 7.64 2.85 19.33
C SER A 105 6.19 2.53 19.74
N TYR A 106 5.58 1.51 19.13
CA TYR A 106 4.36 0.90 19.66
C TYR A 106 4.76 -0.09 20.76
N ALA A 107 5.09 0.45 21.93
CA ALA A 107 5.39 -0.32 23.12
C ALA A 107 4.31 -0.06 24.18
N GLN A 108 4.04 -1.11 24.95
CA GLN A 108 3.16 -1.20 26.11
C GLN A 108 1.70 -1.58 25.82
N LEU A 109 1.47 -2.88 25.62
CA LEU A 109 0.18 -3.51 25.88
C LEU A 109 0.22 -4.28 27.19
N SER A 110 -0.87 -4.16 27.95
CA SER A 110 -1.19 -5.12 29.00
C SER A 110 -1.49 -6.49 28.36
N PRO A 111 -0.95 -7.60 28.88
CA PRO A 111 -1.19 -8.96 28.36
C PRO A 111 -2.68 -9.37 28.31
N ASP A 112 -3.56 -8.62 28.97
CA ASP A 112 -4.99 -8.92 29.11
C ASP A 112 -5.88 -8.31 28.02
N TRP A 113 -5.32 -7.51 27.11
CA TRP A 113 -6.16 -6.79 26.15
C TRP A 113 -6.58 -7.68 24.96
N PRO A 114 -7.90 -7.88 24.70
CA PRO A 114 -8.37 -8.80 23.68
C PRO A 114 -8.13 -8.25 22.28
N VAL A 115 -7.45 -9.04 21.45
CA VAL A 115 -7.31 -8.83 20.01
C VAL A 115 -8.28 -9.77 19.28
N GLU A 116 -9.00 -9.24 18.29
CA GLU A 116 -9.94 -10.02 17.47
C GLU A 116 -9.20 -11.15 16.74
N PRO A 117 -9.61 -12.43 16.87
CA PRO A 117 -8.99 -13.51 16.12
C PRO A 117 -9.38 -13.43 14.65
N ILE A 118 -8.39 -13.32 13.76
CA ILE A 118 -8.57 -13.33 12.31
C ILE A 118 -7.95 -14.60 11.73
N ALA A 119 -8.69 -15.30 10.88
CA ALA A 119 -8.21 -16.56 10.28
C ALA A 119 -6.93 -16.35 9.46
N GLY A 120 -5.91 -17.19 9.73
CA GLY A 120 -4.62 -17.15 9.04
C GLY A 120 -3.70 -16.00 9.46
N LEU A 121 -4.04 -15.26 10.52
CA LEU A 121 -3.21 -14.19 11.07
C LEU A 121 -2.83 -14.49 12.53
N THR A 122 -1.58 -14.17 12.88
CA THR A 122 -1.09 -14.29 14.26
C THR A 122 -1.07 -12.92 14.92
N PRO A 123 -1.86 -12.67 15.99
CA PRO A 123 -1.80 -11.41 16.72
C PRO A 123 -0.41 -11.18 17.30
N ILE A 124 0.16 -10.00 17.06
CA ILE A 124 1.43 -9.60 17.66
C ILE A 124 1.13 -9.04 19.05
N LYS A 125 1.41 -9.86 20.07
CA LYS A 125 1.32 -9.43 21.47
C LYS A 125 2.60 -8.68 21.83
N GLN A 126 2.50 -7.37 21.99
CA GLN A 126 3.61 -6.55 22.48
C GLN A 126 3.86 -6.88 23.95
N THR A 127 5.10 -7.25 24.29
CA THR A 127 5.50 -7.49 25.68
C THR A 127 5.86 -6.17 26.34
N LEU A 128 5.42 -5.98 27.59
CA LEU A 128 5.90 -4.88 28.43
C LEU A 128 7.43 -4.94 28.52
N GLY A 129 8.08 -3.79 28.33
CA GLY A 129 9.50 -3.67 28.67
C GLY A 129 9.71 -3.96 30.16
N PRO A 130 10.91 -4.37 30.58
CA PRO A 130 11.20 -4.60 31.99
C PRO A 130 11.23 -3.25 32.73
N GLY A 131 10.13 -2.89 33.37
CA GLY A 131 10.04 -1.69 34.19
C GLY A 131 8.63 -1.46 34.71
N ASP A 132 8.52 -0.90 35.92
CA ASP A 132 7.30 -0.50 36.62
C ASP A 132 6.56 0.67 35.92
N ASP A 133 6.48 0.65 34.59
CA ASP A 133 5.75 1.65 33.83
C ASP A 133 4.23 1.47 34.02
N PRO A 134 3.48 2.57 34.15
CA PRO A 134 2.04 2.53 34.34
C PRO A 134 1.35 1.79 33.20
N ALA A 135 0.24 1.10 33.50
CA ALA A 135 -0.58 0.44 32.50
C ALA A 135 -0.95 1.43 31.37
N SER A 136 -0.41 1.19 30.19
CA SER A 136 -0.58 2.08 29.03
C SER A 136 -2.04 2.14 28.56
N PRO A 137 -2.43 3.23 27.88
CA PRO A 137 -3.78 3.40 27.35
C PRO A 137 -4.13 2.31 26.31
N VAL A 138 -5.44 2.12 26.08
CA VAL A 138 -5.98 1.22 25.05
C VAL A 138 -5.17 1.31 23.75
N PRO A 139 -4.75 0.22 23.10
CA PRO A 139 -4.04 0.30 21.83
C PRO A 139 -4.77 1.17 20.80
N TRP A 140 -4.00 1.83 19.93
CA TRP A 140 -4.57 2.51 18.78
C TRP A 140 -5.03 1.51 17.71
N ASP A 141 -4.20 0.47 17.48
CA ASP A 141 -4.39 -0.53 16.45
C ASP A 141 -4.21 -1.96 17.01
N ASP A 142 -4.91 -2.92 16.41
CA ASP A 142 -4.61 -4.35 16.53
C ASP A 142 -3.61 -4.72 15.43
N ILE A 143 -2.49 -5.36 15.79
CA ILE A 143 -1.43 -5.71 14.85
C ILE A 143 -1.34 -7.22 14.70
N TYR A 144 -1.26 -7.68 13.46
CA TYR A 144 -1.18 -9.07 13.06
C TYR A 144 0.04 -9.31 12.18
N SER A 145 0.72 -10.43 12.39
CA SER A 145 1.72 -10.92 11.45
C SER A 145 1.05 -11.78 10.38
N ILE A 146 1.53 -11.61 9.14
CA ILE A 146 1.11 -12.40 7.97
C ILE A 146 2.00 -13.64 7.81
N ASP A 147 3.21 -13.62 8.36
CA ASP A 147 4.22 -14.67 8.23
C ASP A 147 4.46 -15.35 9.59
N ASP A 148 4.67 -16.67 9.60
CA ASP A 148 4.95 -17.44 10.84
C ASP A 148 6.27 -17.01 11.52
N ALA A 149 7.17 -16.40 10.76
CA ALA A 149 8.34 -15.72 11.26
C ALA A 149 8.23 -14.24 10.91
N PHE A 150 7.98 -13.40 11.91
CA PHE A 150 8.21 -11.96 11.83
C PHE A 150 9.72 -11.74 11.63
N ALA A 151 10.20 -11.99 10.41
CA ALA A 151 11.61 -11.96 10.09
C ALA A 151 12.11 -10.54 10.31
N ALA A 152 13.26 -10.42 10.98
CA ALA A 152 13.91 -9.20 11.45
C ALA A 152 14.28 -8.16 10.36
N VAL A 153 13.73 -8.28 9.14
CA VAL A 153 14.08 -7.48 7.96
C VAL A 153 12.84 -6.93 7.22
N GLY A 154 11.63 -7.02 7.78
CA GLY A 154 10.43 -6.40 7.20
C GLY A 154 9.35 -7.37 6.73
N GLY A 155 9.04 -8.39 7.55
CA GLY A 155 7.93 -9.31 7.32
C GLY A 155 6.59 -8.58 7.16
N GLY A 156 5.68 -9.19 6.40
CA GLY A 156 4.37 -8.61 6.15
C GLY A 156 3.55 -8.52 7.44
N TYR A 157 2.76 -7.43 7.57
CA TYR A 157 1.88 -7.24 8.72
C TYR A 157 0.57 -6.56 8.32
N ILE A 158 -0.42 -6.69 9.19
CA ILE A 158 -1.68 -5.96 9.12
C ILE A 158 -1.86 -5.20 10.43
N SER A 159 -2.04 -3.89 10.37
CA SER A 159 -2.38 -3.03 11.50
C SER A 159 -3.78 -2.47 11.29
N CYS A 160 -4.71 -2.73 12.21
CA CYS A 160 -6.10 -2.31 12.10
C CYS A 160 -6.49 -1.41 13.26
N SER A 161 -6.89 -0.18 12.97
CA SER A 161 -7.40 0.73 14.00
C SER A 161 -8.59 0.13 14.73
N ARG A 162 -8.64 0.39 16.03
CA ARG A 162 -9.64 -0.25 16.90
C ARG A 162 -10.97 0.49 16.79
N PRO A 163 -12.12 -0.21 16.74
CA PRO A 163 -13.43 0.41 16.54
C PRO A 163 -13.78 1.50 17.58
N GLU A 164 -13.27 1.39 18.80
CA GLU A 164 -13.46 2.38 19.87
C GLU A 164 -12.61 3.65 19.69
N ARG A 165 -11.61 3.63 18.79
CA ARG A 165 -10.70 4.76 18.56
C ARG A 165 -11.15 5.66 17.41
N LEU A 166 -11.78 5.09 16.38
CA LEU A 166 -12.13 5.80 15.16
C LEU A 166 -13.57 5.48 14.71
N PRO A 167 -14.38 6.47 14.26
CA PRO A 167 -15.72 6.23 13.75
C PRO A 167 -15.77 5.29 12.53
N VAL A 168 -14.70 5.29 11.72
CA VAL A 168 -14.53 4.37 10.58
C VAL A 168 -13.13 3.76 10.67
N PRO A 169 -12.96 2.62 11.35
CA PRO A 169 -11.65 1.99 11.49
C PRO A 169 -11.16 1.42 10.15
N HIS A 170 -9.88 1.59 9.89
CA HIS A 170 -9.19 1.09 8.70
C HIS A 170 -8.08 0.12 9.09
N CYS A 171 -7.69 -0.73 8.15
CA CYS A 171 -6.51 -1.55 8.22
C CYS A 171 -5.49 -1.06 7.21
N GLU A 172 -4.24 -1.07 7.65
CA GLU A 172 -3.05 -1.00 6.82
C GLU A 172 -2.47 -2.41 6.70
N HIS A 173 -2.26 -2.88 5.48
CA HIS A 173 -1.70 -4.20 5.20
C HIS A 173 -0.45 -4.01 4.34
N ARG A 174 0.70 -4.36 4.91
CA ARG A 174 2.01 -4.24 4.26
C ARG A 174 2.59 -5.59 3.90
N PHE A 175 3.18 -5.70 2.72
CA PHE A 175 3.98 -6.85 2.31
C PHE A 175 5.00 -6.45 1.23
N ILE A 176 6.01 -7.28 1.04
CA ILE A 176 7.01 -7.11 -0.02
C ILE A 176 6.57 -7.86 -1.27
N TRP A 177 6.76 -7.25 -2.44
CA TRP A 177 6.48 -7.82 -3.75
C TRP A 177 7.72 -7.73 -4.64
N ARG A 178 8.04 -8.85 -5.32
CA ARG A 178 9.23 -9.01 -6.18
C ARG A 178 10.55 -8.60 -5.49
N ASP A 179 10.63 -8.70 -4.17
CA ASP A 179 11.80 -8.39 -3.32
C ASP A 179 12.33 -6.94 -3.37
N VAL A 180 11.72 -6.07 -4.20
CA VAL A 180 12.19 -4.71 -4.46
C VAL A 180 11.10 -3.65 -4.30
N LEU A 181 9.86 -4.07 -4.07
CA LEU A 181 8.72 -3.18 -3.85
C LEU A 181 8.02 -3.48 -2.53
N ARG A 182 7.67 -2.43 -1.79
CA ARG A 182 6.79 -2.49 -0.64
C ARG A 182 5.40 -2.11 -1.09
N ILE A 183 4.44 -2.96 -0.79
CA ILE A 183 3.03 -2.73 -1.06
C ILE A 183 2.35 -2.38 0.25
N LYS A 184 1.64 -1.26 0.26
CA LYS A 184 0.79 -0.83 1.37
C LYS A 184 -0.64 -0.73 0.88
N LEU A 185 -1.50 -1.58 1.42
CA LEU A 185 -2.93 -1.56 1.18
C LEU A 185 -3.60 -0.83 2.35
N THR A 186 -4.55 0.06 2.08
CA THR A 186 -5.41 0.66 3.10
C THR A 186 -6.87 0.41 2.74
N TYR A 187 -7.59 -0.28 3.62
CA TYR A 187 -8.99 -0.66 3.44
C TYR A 187 -9.75 -0.62 4.76
N LYS A 188 -11.08 -0.66 4.73
CA LYS A 188 -11.90 -0.67 5.95
C LYS A 188 -11.65 -1.91 6.79
N ARG A 189 -11.65 -1.75 8.12
CA ARG A 189 -11.50 -2.88 9.05
C ARG A 189 -12.53 -3.98 8.84
N SER A 190 -13.75 -3.65 8.42
CA SER A 190 -14.79 -4.63 8.11
C SER A 190 -14.35 -5.69 7.08
N ASN A 191 -13.35 -5.39 6.24
CA ASN A 191 -12.85 -6.31 5.22
C ASN A 191 -11.60 -7.10 5.67
N VAL A 192 -11.16 -6.98 6.93
CA VAL A 192 -9.94 -7.66 7.41
C VAL A 192 -10.06 -9.18 7.33
N HIS A 193 -11.26 -9.75 7.48
CA HIS A 193 -11.50 -11.18 7.33
C HIS A 193 -11.26 -11.69 5.89
N GLU A 194 -11.24 -10.78 4.91
CA GLU A 194 -10.94 -11.07 3.51
C GLU A 194 -9.47 -10.76 3.13
N TRP A 195 -8.60 -10.50 4.11
CA TRP A 195 -7.22 -10.02 3.87
C TRP A 195 -6.43 -10.86 2.86
N ALA A 196 -6.59 -12.18 2.89
CA ALA A 196 -5.87 -13.10 2.01
C ALA A 196 -6.35 -12.96 0.55
N ALA A 197 -7.67 -12.85 0.35
CA ALA A 197 -8.26 -12.62 -0.97
C ALA A 197 -7.90 -11.23 -1.50
N ILE A 198 -7.93 -10.21 -0.64
CA ILE A 198 -7.50 -8.85 -0.96
C ILE A 198 -6.03 -8.87 -1.43
N ARG A 199 -5.13 -9.51 -0.67
CA ARG A 199 -3.71 -9.63 -1.04
C ARG A 199 -3.52 -10.30 -2.39
N ALA A 200 -4.16 -11.45 -2.60
CA ALA A 200 -4.06 -12.20 -3.84
C ALA A 200 -4.53 -11.39 -5.05
N LYS A 201 -5.69 -10.74 -4.94
CA LYS A 201 -6.22 -9.85 -6.00
C LYS A 201 -5.31 -8.64 -6.23
N SER A 202 -4.77 -8.02 -5.18
CA SER A 202 -3.83 -6.90 -5.32
C SER A 202 -2.57 -7.33 -6.08
N ILE A 203 -1.99 -8.48 -5.76
CA ILE A 203 -0.84 -9.04 -6.50
C ILE A 203 -1.20 -9.28 -7.96
N GLN A 204 -2.37 -9.89 -8.24
CA GLN A 204 -2.84 -10.12 -9.61
C GLN A 204 -2.95 -8.81 -10.41
N ILE A 205 -3.50 -7.75 -9.81
CA ILE A 205 -3.58 -6.43 -10.46
C ILE A 205 -2.18 -5.86 -10.69
N LEU A 206 -1.27 -5.93 -9.70
CA LEU A 206 0.10 -5.46 -9.86
C LEU A 206 0.83 -6.20 -10.99
N ASP A 207 0.66 -7.53 -11.10
CA ASP A 207 1.20 -8.32 -12.21
C ASP A 207 0.61 -7.91 -13.56
N GLN A 208 -0.71 -7.65 -13.63
CA GLN A 208 -1.34 -7.16 -14.87
C GLN A 208 -0.77 -5.81 -15.28
N LEU A 209 -0.63 -4.87 -14.35
CA LEU A 209 -0.07 -3.54 -14.63
C LEU A 209 1.41 -3.63 -15.03
N ALA A 210 2.18 -4.55 -14.44
CA ALA A 210 3.60 -4.69 -14.70
C ALA A 210 3.93 -5.45 -16.00
N ASN A 211 3.01 -6.31 -16.48
CA ASN A 211 3.17 -7.08 -17.70
C ASN A 211 2.41 -6.49 -18.90
N ARG A 212 1.68 -5.39 -18.71
CA ARG A 212 0.94 -4.71 -19.78
C ARG A 212 1.91 -3.99 -20.70
N GLU A 213 1.74 -4.21 -22.01
CA GLU A 213 2.49 -3.47 -23.03
C GLU A 213 1.85 -2.09 -23.26
N PRO A 214 2.65 -1.02 -23.38
CA PRO A 214 2.10 0.28 -23.70
C PRO A 214 1.49 0.31 -25.12
N GLY A 215 0.31 0.89 -25.25
CA GLY A 215 -0.39 1.15 -26.52
C GLY A 215 -1.31 0.03 -27.00
N THR A 216 -1.45 -1.07 -26.26
CA THR A 216 -2.27 -2.22 -26.69
C THR A 216 -3.77 -1.93 -26.74
N ASP A 217 -4.26 -1.03 -25.89
CA ASP A 217 -5.71 -0.77 -25.75
C ASP A 217 -6.20 0.41 -26.63
N GLY A 218 -5.37 0.88 -27.58
CA GLY A 218 -5.67 2.05 -28.40
C GLY A 218 -5.70 3.37 -27.61
N MET A 219 -5.28 3.34 -26.35
CA MET A 219 -5.13 4.53 -25.50
C MET A 219 -3.86 5.30 -25.86
N LYS A 220 -3.88 6.61 -25.62
CA LYS A 220 -2.68 7.43 -25.73
C LYS A 220 -1.72 7.06 -24.59
N THR A 221 -0.55 6.53 -24.93
CA THR A 221 0.50 6.25 -23.94
C THR A 221 1.30 7.51 -23.63
N VAL A 222 1.41 7.83 -22.34
CA VAL A 222 2.30 8.87 -21.80
C VAL A 222 3.43 8.20 -21.04
N TYR A 223 4.65 8.47 -21.44
CA TYR A 223 5.85 7.89 -20.84
C TYR A 223 6.38 8.78 -19.72
N PHE A 224 6.66 8.18 -18.57
CA PHE A 224 7.24 8.84 -17.41
C PHE A 224 8.55 8.17 -17.00
N PRO A 225 9.66 8.92 -17.08
CA PRO A 225 9.82 10.20 -17.78
C PRO A 225 9.71 10.02 -19.31
N LYS A 226 9.71 11.14 -20.07
CA LYS A 226 9.55 11.16 -21.54
C LYS A 226 10.49 10.22 -22.31
N ASP A 227 11.59 9.77 -21.69
CA ASP A 227 12.62 8.93 -22.30
C ASP A 227 12.47 7.42 -21.99
N TYR A 228 11.36 6.98 -21.39
CA TYR A 228 11.11 5.53 -21.18
C TYR A 228 11.13 4.80 -22.53
N ASN A 229 12.10 3.91 -22.69
CA ASN A 229 12.21 3.03 -23.85
C ASN A 229 11.99 1.58 -23.40
N PRO A 230 10.91 0.90 -23.83
CA PRO A 230 10.60 -0.47 -23.42
C PRO A 230 11.64 -1.51 -23.89
N THR A 231 12.57 -1.11 -24.75
CA THR A 231 13.61 -2.01 -25.33
C THR A 231 14.98 -1.91 -24.64
N ARG A 232 15.09 -1.24 -23.49
CA ARG A 232 16.32 -1.17 -22.68
C ARG A 232 16.14 -1.71 -21.26
#